data_AF-A0A087TAK7-F1
#
_entry.id   AF-A0A087TAK7-F1
#
_cell.length_a   1.000
_cell.length_b   1.000
_cell.length_c   1.000
_cell.angle_alpha   90.00
_cell.angle_beta   90.00
_cell.angle_gamma   90.00
#
_symmetry.space_group_name_H-M   'P 1'
#
loop_
_entity.id
_entity.type
_entity.pdbx_description
1 polymer ?
#
loop_
_entity_poly.entity_id
_entity_poly.type
_entity_poly.pdbx_seq_one_letter_code
_entity_poly.pdbx_strand_id
1 'polypeptide(L)'
;MEALAKEMCNEESNLHKSYVRTQPCTREYFSAPKMQCKREAEAAYAAYRDLNEILPAESEEALDDNAMCLLEAYAFACVAHDLQVTCSEEARNVLTGIFQRLKLAKIICSVSSLDELKTNFLESLELEPERKDVFALAFNSLKKRRK
;
A
#
# COMPACT_ATOMS: atom_id res chain seq x y z
N MET A 1 -15.89 -7.48 7.09
CA MET A 1 -16.48 -7.29 5.75
C MET A 1 -17.89 -6.70 5.84
N GLU A 2 -18.77 -7.21 6.71
CA GLU A 2 -20.16 -6.71 6.84
C GLU A 2 -20.29 -5.20 7.11
N ALA A 3 -19.45 -4.63 7.98
CA ALA A 3 -19.47 -3.20 8.28
C ALA A 3 -19.11 -2.31 7.06
N LEU A 4 -18.13 -2.75 6.24
CA LEU A 4 -17.77 -2.04 5.01
C LEU A 4 -18.90 -2.08 3.99
N ALA A 5 -19.53 -3.26 3.82
CA ALA A 5 -20.67 -3.41 2.92
C ALA A 5 -21.83 -2.49 3.35
N LYS A 6 -22.13 -2.40 4.65
CA LYS A 6 -23.15 -1.47 5.17
C LYS A 6 -22.82 -0.01 4.88
N GLU A 7 -21.56 0.41 5.01
CA GLU A 7 -21.15 1.79 4.66
C GLU A 7 -21.24 2.04 3.14
N MET A 8 -20.76 1.11 2.31
CA MET A 8 -20.79 1.24 0.85
C MET A 8 -22.21 1.17 0.27
N CYS A 9 -23.15 0.54 0.95
CA CYS A 9 -24.56 0.50 0.54
C CYS A 9 -25.42 1.60 1.17
N ASN A 10 -24.87 2.40 2.09
CA ASN A 10 -25.56 3.53 2.68
C ASN A 10 -25.30 4.80 1.85
N GLU A 11 -26.33 5.25 1.13
CA GLU A 11 -26.27 6.44 0.26
C GLU A 11 -25.86 7.72 0.99
N GLU A 12 -26.13 7.81 2.29
CA GLU A 12 -25.77 8.97 3.09
C GLU A 12 -24.31 8.96 3.51
N SER A 13 -23.63 7.81 3.45
CA SER A 13 -22.27 7.66 3.93
C SER A 13 -21.26 8.39 3.03
N ASN A 14 -20.26 9.02 3.66
CA ASN A 14 -19.20 9.70 2.92
C ASN A 14 -18.41 8.72 2.04
N LEU A 15 -18.26 7.46 2.48
CA LEU A 15 -17.56 6.43 1.71
C LEU A 15 -18.34 6.07 0.44
N HIS A 16 -19.66 5.87 0.55
CA HIS A 16 -20.51 5.60 -0.61
C HIS A 16 -20.46 6.75 -1.61
N LYS A 17 -20.68 7.99 -1.15
CA LYS A 17 -20.68 9.18 -2.01
C LYS A 17 -19.35 9.33 -2.76
N SER A 18 -18.24 9.14 -2.06
CA SER A 18 -16.90 9.26 -2.66
C SER A 18 -16.60 8.10 -3.62
N TYR A 19 -17.03 6.89 -3.27
CA TYR A 19 -16.92 5.72 -4.15
C TYR A 19 -17.70 5.92 -5.44
N VAL A 20 -18.99 6.29 -5.37
CA VAL A 20 -19.85 6.51 -6.55
C VAL A 20 -19.27 7.60 -7.45
N ARG A 21 -18.77 8.70 -6.87
CA ARG A 21 -18.17 9.79 -7.64
C ARG A 21 -16.90 9.39 -8.39
N THR A 22 -16.07 8.55 -7.77
CA THR A 22 -14.78 8.12 -8.35
C THR A 22 -14.91 6.89 -9.25
N GLN A 23 -16.00 6.13 -9.12
CA GLN A 23 -16.24 4.83 -9.77
C GLN A 23 -16.02 4.81 -11.29
N PRO A 24 -16.43 5.81 -12.08
CA PRO A 24 -16.24 5.76 -13.53
C PRO A 24 -14.77 5.65 -13.92
N CYS A 25 -13.90 6.46 -13.30
CA CYS A 25 -12.46 6.42 -13.56
C CYS A 25 -11.79 5.20 -12.90
N THR A 26 -12.11 4.88 -11.64
CA THR A 26 -11.49 3.72 -10.97
C THR A 26 -11.80 2.42 -11.69
N ARG A 27 -13.01 2.27 -12.24
CA ARG A 27 -13.39 1.08 -13.01
C ARG A 27 -12.53 0.90 -14.26
N GLU A 28 -12.31 1.97 -15.01
CA GLU A 28 -11.45 1.94 -16.18
C GLU A 28 -9.99 1.68 -15.78
N TYR A 29 -9.51 2.36 -14.74
CA TYR A 29 -8.18 2.15 -14.21
C TYR A 29 -7.94 0.67 -13.85
N PHE A 30 -8.86 0.03 -13.11
CA PHE A 30 -8.72 -1.38 -12.71
C PHE A 30 -9.18 -2.40 -13.77
N SER A 31 -9.54 -1.97 -14.98
CA SER A 31 -9.94 -2.88 -16.06
C SER A 31 -8.80 -3.76 -16.58
N ALA A 32 -7.55 -3.34 -16.35
CA ALA A 32 -6.34 -4.06 -16.72
C ALA A 32 -5.47 -4.39 -15.49
N PRO A 33 -4.78 -5.56 -15.48
CA PRO A 33 -3.86 -5.91 -14.40
C PRO A 33 -2.74 -4.89 -14.20
N LYS A 34 -2.47 -4.50 -12.95
CA LYS A 34 -1.41 -3.53 -12.59
C LYS A 34 -0.07 -4.23 -12.34
N MET A 35 0.38 -4.99 -13.34
CA MET A 35 1.63 -5.76 -13.26
C MET A 35 2.87 -4.87 -13.11
N GLN A 36 2.80 -3.60 -13.54
CA GLN A 36 3.89 -2.65 -13.40
C GLN A 36 4.24 -2.41 -11.92
N CYS A 37 3.26 -2.12 -11.06
CA CYS A 37 3.52 -1.89 -9.64
C CYS A 37 4.11 -3.11 -8.92
N LYS A 38 3.75 -4.32 -9.37
CA LYS A 38 4.37 -5.55 -8.86
C LYS A 38 5.85 -5.64 -9.26
N ARG A 39 6.17 -5.37 -10.53
CA ARG A 39 7.56 -5.38 -11.02
C ARG A 39 8.41 -4.30 -10.35
N GLU A 40 7.84 -3.11 -10.15
CA GLU A 40 8.52 -2.03 -9.43
C GLU A 40 8.80 -2.41 -7.98
N ALA A 41 7.85 -3.08 -7.30
CA ALA A 41 8.05 -3.59 -5.96
C ALA A 41 9.19 -4.64 -5.92
N GLU A 42 9.19 -5.60 -6.84
CA GLU A 42 10.24 -6.63 -6.95
C GLU A 42 11.62 -6.01 -7.18
N ALA A 43 11.73 -5.03 -8.07
CA ALA A 43 12.98 -4.31 -8.35
C ALA A 43 13.45 -3.48 -7.14
N ALA A 44 12.52 -2.76 -6.50
CA ALA A 44 12.79 -1.98 -5.29
C ALA A 44 13.28 -2.86 -4.14
N TYR A 45 12.65 -4.00 -3.92
CA TYR A 45 13.05 -4.95 -2.89
C TYR A 45 14.39 -5.62 -3.20
N ALA A 46 14.64 -6.01 -4.45
CA ALA A 46 15.93 -6.55 -4.85
C ALA A 46 17.07 -5.56 -4.59
N ALA A 47 16.90 -4.28 -4.98
CA ALA A 47 17.89 -3.23 -4.72
C ALA A 47 18.11 -3.02 -3.21
N TYR A 48 17.04 -3.01 -2.41
CA TYR A 48 17.14 -2.93 -0.96
C TYR A 48 17.90 -4.12 -0.36
N ARG A 49 17.63 -5.34 -0.83
CA ARG A 49 18.34 -6.54 -0.37
C ARG A 49 19.82 -6.47 -0.70
N ASP A 50 20.18 -6.09 -1.92
CA ASP A 50 21.58 -5.98 -2.36
C ASP A 50 22.37 -4.94 -1.51
N LEU A 51 21.70 -3.88 -1.03
CA LEU A 51 22.29 -2.92 -0.08
C LEU A 51 22.47 -3.49 1.34
N ASN A 52 21.60 -4.42 1.77
CA ASN A 52 21.59 -4.96 3.14
C ASN A 52 22.34 -6.30 3.30
N GLU A 53 22.57 -7.06 2.22
CA GLU A 53 23.44 -8.27 2.23
C GLU A 53 24.90 -7.96 2.59
N ILE A 54 25.28 -6.68 2.67
CA ILE A 54 26.57 -6.21 3.18
C ILE A 54 26.63 -6.29 4.73
N LEU A 55 25.49 -6.46 5.41
CA LEU A 55 25.39 -6.59 6.87
C LEU A 55 25.01 -8.03 7.27
N PRO A 56 25.55 -8.57 8.39
CA PRO A 56 25.39 -9.99 8.74
C PRO A 56 23.92 -10.34 8.99
N ALA A 57 23.42 -11.31 8.24
CA ALA A 57 22.01 -11.70 8.20
C ALA A 57 21.48 -12.19 9.56
N GLU A 58 20.41 -11.57 10.05
CA GLU A 58 19.48 -12.24 10.96
C GLU A 58 18.73 -13.35 10.18
N SER A 59 18.37 -14.44 10.87
CA SER A 59 17.90 -15.72 10.32
C SER A 59 17.00 -15.65 9.07
N GLU A 60 17.28 -16.51 8.08
CA GLU A 60 16.59 -16.63 6.77
C GLU A 60 15.05 -16.67 6.83
N GLU A 61 14.44 -17.27 7.87
CA GLU A 61 12.98 -17.32 8.02
C GLU A 61 12.33 -15.97 8.37
N ALA A 62 13.04 -15.08 9.08
CA ALA A 62 12.54 -13.73 9.38
C ALA A 62 12.65 -12.79 8.16
N LEU A 63 13.48 -13.14 7.18
CA LEU A 63 13.63 -12.37 5.95
C LEU A 63 12.43 -12.57 5.00
N ASP A 64 11.82 -13.75 4.97
CA ASP A 64 10.76 -14.10 4.00
C ASP A 64 9.41 -13.42 4.28
N ASP A 65 8.95 -13.41 5.54
CA ASP A 65 7.71 -12.70 5.94
C ASP A 65 7.84 -11.16 5.79
N ASN A 66 9.04 -10.63 6.07
CA ASN A 66 9.34 -9.22 5.90
C ASN A 66 9.45 -8.83 4.41
N ALA A 67 9.94 -9.73 3.56
CA ALA A 67 10.04 -9.54 2.12
C ALA A 67 8.65 -9.36 1.48
N MET A 68 7.74 -10.31 1.73
CA MET A 68 6.38 -10.23 1.19
C MET A 68 5.65 -8.98 1.67
N CYS A 69 5.81 -8.62 2.96
CA CYS A 69 5.23 -7.41 3.50
C CYS A 69 5.71 -6.15 2.77
N LEU A 70 7.02 -6.01 2.52
CA LEU A 70 7.58 -4.86 1.81
C LEU A 70 7.14 -4.81 0.34
N LEU A 71 7.12 -5.96 -0.34
CA LEU A 71 6.67 -6.08 -1.73
C LEU A 71 5.22 -5.64 -1.88
N GLU A 72 4.32 -6.19 -1.07
CA GLU A 72 2.90 -5.87 -1.11
C GLU A 72 2.63 -4.43 -0.67
N ALA A 73 3.36 -3.92 0.33
CA ALA A 73 3.26 -2.54 0.77
C ALA A 73 3.68 -1.55 -0.32
N TYR A 74 4.80 -1.84 -1.01
CA TYR A 74 5.25 -1.05 -2.15
C TYR A 74 4.24 -1.12 -3.29
N ALA A 75 3.80 -2.33 -3.67
CA ALA A 75 2.85 -2.51 -4.76
C ALA A 75 1.55 -1.75 -4.50
N PHE A 76 1.03 -1.82 -3.26
CA PHE A 76 -0.13 -1.04 -2.84
C PHE A 76 0.12 0.47 -2.92
N ALA A 77 1.28 0.94 -2.44
CA ALA A 77 1.64 2.36 -2.50
C ALA A 77 1.77 2.87 -3.94
N CYS A 78 2.37 2.08 -4.83
CA CYS A 78 2.46 2.35 -6.25
C CYS A 78 1.06 2.44 -6.87
N VAL A 79 0.18 1.47 -6.62
CA VAL A 79 -1.20 1.49 -7.14
C VAL A 79 -1.97 2.70 -6.62
N ALA A 80 -1.78 3.07 -5.35
CA ALA A 80 -2.43 4.23 -4.75
C ALA A 80 -1.94 5.56 -5.37
N HIS A 81 -0.64 5.67 -5.63
CA HIS A 81 -0.04 6.82 -6.32
C HIS A 81 -0.52 6.91 -7.77
N ASP A 82 -0.43 5.81 -8.51
CA ASP A 82 -0.81 5.76 -9.92
C ASP A 82 -2.33 6.01 -10.11
N LEU A 83 -3.15 5.56 -9.17
CA LEU A 83 -4.58 5.90 -9.11
C LEU A 83 -4.83 7.38 -8.81
N GLN A 84 -4.03 8.00 -7.93
CA GLN A 84 -4.11 9.44 -7.66
C GLN A 84 -3.81 10.26 -8.92
N VAL A 85 -2.73 9.91 -9.62
CA VAL A 85 -2.28 10.61 -10.83
C VAL A 85 -3.28 10.42 -11.96
N THR A 86 -3.80 9.20 -12.14
CA THR A 86 -4.70 8.87 -13.26
C THR A 86 -6.12 9.38 -13.04
N CYS A 87 -6.65 9.25 -11.82
CA CYS A 87 -8.04 9.57 -11.52
C CYS A 87 -8.18 10.82 -10.67
N SER A 88 -7.80 10.73 -9.38
CA SER A 88 -7.84 11.84 -8.44
C SER A 88 -7.30 11.44 -7.06
N GLU A 89 -6.94 12.43 -6.25
CA GLU A 89 -6.66 12.22 -4.84
C GLU A 89 -7.83 11.56 -4.09
N GLU A 90 -9.06 11.89 -4.46
CA GLU A 90 -10.24 11.28 -3.88
C GLU A 90 -10.32 9.77 -4.16
N ALA A 91 -9.99 9.35 -5.38
CA ALA A 91 -9.96 7.93 -5.75
C ALA A 91 -8.94 7.15 -4.90
N ARG A 92 -7.74 7.74 -4.69
CA ARG A 92 -6.75 7.20 -3.75
C ARG A 92 -7.31 7.10 -2.33
N ASN A 93 -7.97 8.15 -1.84
CA ASN A 93 -8.52 8.18 -0.48
C ASN A 93 -9.62 7.11 -0.29
N VAL A 94 -10.45 6.86 -1.30
CA VAL A 94 -11.44 5.76 -1.30
C VAL A 94 -10.74 4.41 -1.22
N LEU A 95 -9.73 4.16 -2.07
CA LEU A 95 -8.97 2.91 -2.07
C LEU A 95 -8.34 2.64 -0.69
N THR A 96 -7.59 3.60 -0.15
CA THR A 96 -6.95 3.50 1.17
C THR A 96 -7.98 3.33 2.28
N GLY A 97 -9.12 4.02 2.19
CA GLY A 97 -10.22 3.91 3.15
C GLY A 97 -10.87 2.53 3.17
N ILE A 98 -11.04 1.90 2.01
CA ILE A 98 -11.51 0.52 1.87
C ILE A 98 -10.48 -0.45 2.47
N PHE A 99 -9.21 -0.28 2.10
CA PHE A 99 -8.10 -1.14 2.51
C PHE A 99 -7.94 -1.19 4.04
N GLN A 100 -7.99 -0.02 4.70
CA GLN A 100 -7.94 0.10 6.16
C GLN A 100 -9.12 -0.61 6.84
N ARG A 101 -10.34 -0.47 6.30
CA ARG A 101 -11.56 -1.08 6.86
C ARG A 101 -11.59 -2.59 6.71
N LEU A 102 -11.07 -3.11 5.60
CA LEU A 102 -10.88 -4.54 5.39
C LEU A 102 -9.79 -5.13 6.29
N LYS A 103 -8.97 -4.28 6.92
CA LYS A 103 -7.81 -4.70 7.73
C LYS A 103 -6.85 -5.56 6.91
N LEU A 104 -6.75 -5.33 5.59
CA LEU A 104 -5.85 -6.07 4.69
C LEU A 104 -4.39 -5.96 5.15
N ALA A 105 -4.05 -4.85 5.80
CA ALA A 105 -2.81 -4.66 6.54
C ALA A 105 -2.41 -5.84 7.45
N LYS A 106 -3.38 -6.46 8.15
CA LYS A 106 -3.14 -7.61 9.04
C LYS A 106 -2.95 -8.93 8.30
N ILE A 107 -3.40 -8.98 7.06
CA ILE A 107 -3.22 -10.13 6.17
C ILE A 107 -1.85 -10.04 5.50
N ILE A 108 -1.38 -8.82 5.24
CA ILE A 108 -0.18 -8.55 4.45
C ILE A 108 1.09 -8.51 5.33
N CYS A 109 0.99 -8.11 6.60
CA CYS A 109 2.17 -7.97 7.46
C CYS A 109 1.93 -8.40 8.91
N SER A 110 2.87 -9.13 9.50
CA SER A 110 3.00 -9.29 10.95
C SER A 110 3.71 -8.04 11.52
N VAL A 111 3.02 -7.33 12.40
CA VAL A 111 3.21 -5.87 12.60
C VAL A 111 4.43 -5.50 13.49
N SER A 112 5.29 -6.45 13.90
CA SER A 112 6.33 -6.18 14.90
C SER A 112 7.55 -5.40 14.38
N SER A 113 7.81 -5.38 13.07
CA SER A 113 9.05 -4.88 12.47
C SER A 113 8.83 -3.80 11.39
N LEU A 114 7.57 -3.51 11.06
CA LEU A 114 7.16 -2.70 9.91
C LEU A 114 7.69 -1.25 9.92
N ASP A 115 7.96 -0.66 11.10
CA ASP A 115 8.39 0.74 11.19
C ASP A 115 9.86 0.97 10.86
N GLU A 116 10.71 0.07 11.33
CA GLU A 116 12.14 0.10 11.05
C GLU A 116 12.39 -0.36 9.61
N LEU A 117 11.74 -1.44 9.17
CA LEU A 117 11.78 -1.88 7.79
C LEU A 117 11.22 -0.83 6.82
N LYS A 118 10.12 -0.16 7.15
CA LYS A 118 9.57 0.93 6.32
C LYS A 118 10.57 2.07 6.17
N THR A 119 11.17 2.53 7.27
CA THR A 119 12.05 3.70 7.26
C THR A 119 13.28 3.42 6.41
N ASN A 120 13.98 2.32 6.70
CA ASN A 120 15.18 1.94 5.95
C ASN A 120 14.86 1.63 4.48
N PHE A 121 13.73 0.96 4.20
CA PHE A 121 13.31 0.67 2.84
C PHE A 121 12.95 1.95 2.07
N LEU A 122 12.05 2.79 2.58
CA LEU A 122 11.65 4.02 1.88
C LEU A 122 12.78 5.04 1.75
N GLU A 123 13.77 5.04 2.66
CA GLU A 123 14.97 5.86 2.54
C GLU A 123 15.95 5.32 1.49
N SER A 124 16.03 4.01 1.33
CA SER A 124 16.83 3.39 0.25
C SER A 124 16.24 3.66 -1.14
N LEU A 125 14.94 3.93 -1.21
CA LEU A 125 14.25 4.24 -2.44
C LEU A 125 14.40 5.74 -2.71
N GLU A 126 15.22 6.08 -3.70
CA GLU A 126 15.38 7.45 -4.22
C GLU A 126 14.10 7.95 -4.91
N LEU A 127 12.99 8.00 -4.17
CA LEU A 127 11.68 8.41 -4.66
C LEU A 127 11.61 9.94 -4.75
N GLU A 128 10.99 10.41 -5.83
CA GLU A 128 10.57 11.81 -5.95
C GLU A 128 9.70 12.24 -4.75
N PRO A 129 9.79 13.50 -4.29
CA PRO A 129 9.11 13.96 -3.08
C PRO A 129 7.61 13.65 -3.04
N GLU A 130 6.90 13.85 -4.15
CA GLU A 130 5.46 13.57 -4.25
C GLU A 130 5.13 12.08 -4.11
N ARG A 131 5.95 11.19 -4.68
CA ARG A 131 5.81 9.73 -4.47
C ARG A 131 6.13 9.36 -3.03
N LYS A 132 7.16 9.98 -2.44
CA LYS A 132 7.60 9.66 -1.08
C LYS A 132 6.47 9.89 -0.06
N ASP A 133 5.72 10.97 -0.19
CA ASP A 133 4.59 11.26 0.70
C ASP A 133 3.45 10.23 0.54
N VAL A 134 3.07 9.90 -0.69
CA VAL A 134 2.03 8.90 -0.96
C VAL A 134 2.45 7.52 -0.46
N PHE A 135 3.72 7.15 -0.63
CA PHE A 135 4.26 5.89 -0.15
C PHE A 135 4.32 5.85 1.37
N ALA A 136 4.77 6.93 2.02
CA ALA A 136 4.76 7.02 3.47
C ALA A 136 3.34 6.88 4.05
N LEU A 137 2.33 7.49 3.42
CA LEU A 137 0.92 7.39 3.79
C LEU A 137 0.37 5.97 3.56
N ALA A 138 0.67 5.35 2.43
CA ALA A 138 0.26 3.99 2.10
C ALA A 138 0.81 3.00 3.13
N PHE A 139 2.11 3.05 3.44
CA PHE A 139 2.71 2.22 4.49
C PHE A 139 2.13 2.53 5.88
N ASN A 140 1.82 3.79 6.20
CA ASN A 140 1.14 4.14 7.45
C ASN A 140 -0.28 3.55 7.52
N SER A 141 -0.97 3.39 6.38
CA SER A 141 -2.28 2.74 6.33
C SER A 141 -2.23 1.25 6.67
N LEU A 142 -1.04 0.63 6.55
CA LEU A 142 -0.75 -0.74 6.98
C LEU A 142 -0.50 -0.87 8.48
N LYS A 143 -0.32 0.24 9.19
CA LYS A 143 -0.17 0.19 10.64
C LYS A 143 -1.50 -0.20 11.28
N LYS A 144 -1.43 -1.15 12.22
CA LYS A 144 -2.49 -1.37 13.20
C LYS A 144 -2.66 -0.08 13.99
N ARG A 145 -3.80 0.62 13.89
CA ARG A 145 -4.16 1.64 14.89
C ARG A 145 -4.10 0.96 16.27
N ARG A 146 -3.10 1.32 17.09
CA ARG A 146 -3.13 1.02 18.53
C ARG A 146 -4.41 1.66 19.05
N LYS A 147 -5.30 0.83 19.59
CA LYS A 147 -6.42 1.29 20.39
C LYS A 147 -5.88 1.77 21.72
#